data_AF-A0AA39N837-F1
#
_entry.id   AF-A0AA39N837-F1
#
_cell.length_a   1.000
_cell.length_b   1.000
_cell.length_c   1.000
_cell.angle_alpha   90.00
_cell.angle_beta   90.00
_cell.angle_gamma   90.00
#
_symmetry.space_group_name_H-M   'P 1'
#
loop_
_entity.id
_entity.type
_entity.pdbx_description
1 polymer ?
#
loop_
_entity_poly.entity_id
_entity_poly.type
_entity_poly.pdbx_seq_one_letter_code
_entity_poly.pdbx_strand_id
1 'polypeptide(L)'
;MSLEIGGLYIMLFGRHQPGTYHWGIYHHLEVPTDKTSCRKSWIVESGETSHPLQSSVLVGAIKIGYADPAHRRTLGTSLGEVTCTSPSPDIPFTCRIWVLMAVNRLMDLGAVRCDSVKALEAEAIAFANQHASTRGVPPRPILRSTVCKF
;
A
#
# COMPACT_ATOMS: atom_id res chain seq x y z
N MET A 1 -8.18 14.76 2.57
CA MET A 1 -8.34 14.02 1.29
C MET A 1 -8.91 12.66 1.59
N SER A 2 -9.68 12.08 0.68
CA SER A 2 -10.21 10.70 0.77
C SER A 2 -9.47 9.78 -0.19
N LEU A 3 -9.63 8.46 -0.01
CA LEU A 3 -9.19 7.48 -1.00
C LEU A 3 -10.07 7.59 -2.25
N GLU A 4 -9.47 7.37 -3.41
CA GLU A 4 -10.10 7.46 -4.72
C GLU A 4 -10.44 6.05 -5.21
N ILE A 5 -11.66 5.83 -5.70
CA ILE A 5 -12.06 4.53 -6.24
C ILE A 5 -11.12 4.15 -7.39
N GLY A 6 -10.66 2.91 -7.40
CA GLY A 6 -9.64 2.41 -8.33
C GLY A 6 -8.22 2.82 -7.96
N GLY A 7 -8.01 3.67 -6.95
CA GLY A 7 -6.68 4.07 -6.52
C GLY A 7 -5.88 2.93 -5.91
N LEU A 8 -4.60 2.84 -6.29
CA LEU A 8 -3.61 1.94 -5.69
C LEU A 8 -2.74 2.73 -4.73
N TYR A 9 -2.54 2.18 -3.53
CA TYR A 9 -1.85 2.84 -2.44
C TYR A 9 -0.83 1.94 -1.77
N ILE A 10 0.31 2.52 -1.36
CA ILE A 10 1.14 1.96 -0.30
C ILE A 10 0.59 2.46 1.03
N MET A 11 0.28 1.55 1.94
CA MET A 11 -0.12 1.86 3.30
C MET A 11 1.01 1.57 4.27
N LEU A 12 1.23 2.51 5.18
CA LEU A 12 2.33 2.47 6.15
C LEU A 12 1.75 2.42 7.56
N PHE A 13 2.09 1.37 8.29
CA PHE A 13 1.64 1.13 9.65
C PHE A 13 2.81 1.21 10.61
N GLY A 14 2.68 1.99 11.67
CA GLY A 14 3.69 2.13 12.70
C GLY A 14 3.90 0.83 13.46
N ARG A 15 5.16 0.48 13.72
CA ARG A 15 5.53 -0.60 14.64
C ARG A 15 5.98 -0.05 15.98
N HIS A 16 6.16 -0.95 16.95
CA HIS A 16 6.62 -0.60 18.29
C HIS A 16 8.00 0.09 18.29
N GLN A 17 8.89 -0.29 17.37
CA GLN A 17 10.20 0.35 17.20
C GLN A 17 10.09 1.62 16.34
N PRO A 18 10.57 2.78 16.83
CA PRO A 18 10.64 4.02 16.04
C PRO A 18 11.39 3.84 14.72
N GLY A 19 10.94 4.51 13.66
CA GLY A 19 11.55 4.40 12.33
C GLY A 19 11.29 3.08 11.60
N THR A 20 10.59 2.12 12.22
CA THR A 20 10.17 0.88 11.57
C THR A 20 8.68 0.89 11.26
N TYR A 21 8.34 0.37 10.08
CA TYR A 21 6.98 0.39 9.56
C TYR A 21 6.65 -0.97 8.95
N HIS A 22 5.40 -1.38 9.09
CA HIS A 22 4.80 -2.41 8.27
C HIS A 22 4.20 -1.77 7.00
N TRP A 23 4.38 -2.44 5.86
CA TRP A 23 4.03 -1.93 4.54
C TRP A 23 3.02 -2.88 3.91
N GLY A 24 2.00 -2.32 3.26
CA GLY A 24 1.02 -3.09 2.49
C GLY A 24 0.61 -2.37 1.21
N ILE A 25 0.12 -3.13 0.23
CA ILE A 25 -0.55 -2.61 -0.96
C ILE A 25 -2.06 -2.61 -0.70
N TYR A 26 -2.71 -1.51 -1.05
CA TYR A 26 -4.15 -1.36 -0.94
C TYR A 26 -4.76 -0.87 -2.25
N HIS A 27 -5.78 -1.58 -2.73
CA HIS A 27 -6.61 -1.17 -3.86
C HIS A 27 -7.98 -0.74 -3.35
N HIS A 28 -8.33 0.54 -3.55
CA HIS A 28 -9.60 1.07 -3.10
C HIS A 28 -10.70 0.74 -4.11
N LEU A 29 -11.65 -0.13 -3.74
CA LEU A 29 -12.66 -0.64 -4.67
C LEU A 29 -14.01 0.08 -4.59
N GLU A 30 -14.42 0.52 -3.40
CA GLU A 30 -15.76 1.05 -3.16
C GLU A 30 -15.71 2.12 -2.06
N VAL A 31 -16.57 3.14 -2.17
CA VAL A 31 -16.87 4.04 -1.05
C VAL A 31 -17.76 3.26 -0.09
N PRO A 32 -17.43 3.13 1.22
CA PRO A 32 -18.29 2.43 2.16
C PRO A 32 -19.66 3.12 2.21
N THR A 33 -20.70 2.44 1.73
CA THR A 33 -22.05 3.03 1.64
C THR A 33 -22.82 2.99 2.95
N ASP A 34 -22.39 2.22 3.96
CA ASP A 34 -22.93 2.29 5.33
C ASP A 34 -22.04 1.50 6.31
N LYS A 35 -22.09 1.86 7.60
CA LYS A 35 -21.20 1.42 8.70
C LYS A 35 -21.13 -0.10 9.02
N THR A 36 -21.65 -1.00 8.18
CA THR A 36 -21.80 -2.43 8.52
C THR A 36 -21.67 -3.43 7.36
N SER A 37 -20.97 -3.12 6.26
CA SER A 37 -20.80 -4.11 5.18
C SER A 37 -19.42 -4.78 5.20
N CYS A 38 -19.37 -5.99 5.76
CA CYS A 38 -18.29 -6.95 5.56
C CYS A 38 -18.21 -7.34 4.07
N ARG A 39 -17.40 -6.64 3.27
CA ARG A 39 -17.01 -7.10 1.93
C ARG A 39 -15.50 -7.03 1.72
N LYS A 40 -14.92 -8.21 1.54
CA LYS A 40 -13.50 -8.53 1.45
C LYS A 40 -12.90 -7.98 0.15
N SER A 41 -11.93 -7.08 0.26
CA SER A 41 -10.99 -6.69 -0.81
C SER A 41 -9.63 -7.34 -0.55
N TRP A 42 -8.90 -7.72 -1.61
CA TRP A 42 -8.01 -8.88 -1.64
C TRP A 42 -6.72 -8.80 -0.80
N ILE A 43 -6.34 -9.98 -0.29
CA ILE A 43 -5.31 -10.29 0.70
C ILE A 43 -4.06 -10.83 0.01
N VAL A 44 -2.92 -10.16 0.22
CA VAL A 44 -1.62 -10.82 0.51
C VAL A 44 -1.00 -10.15 1.73
N GLU A 45 -1.67 -10.35 2.87
CA GLU A 45 -1.09 -10.60 4.19
C GLU A 45 -2.22 -11.17 5.06
N SER A 46 -1.96 -12.28 5.76
CA SER A 46 -2.90 -12.97 6.64
C SER A 46 -3.47 -12.04 7.73
N GLY A 47 -4.51 -11.29 7.41
CA GLY A 47 -5.18 -10.36 8.33
C GLY A 47 -6.19 -9.48 7.61
N GLU A 48 -7.48 -9.77 7.79
CA GLU A 48 -8.59 -8.95 7.31
C GLU A 48 -8.47 -7.49 7.81
N THR A 49 -8.40 -6.50 6.93
CA THR A 49 -8.75 -5.12 7.31
C THR A 49 -9.71 -4.51 6.29
N SER A 50 -11.00 -4.58 6.62
CA SER A 50 -12.10 -3.90 5.91
C SER A 50 -12.06 -2.36 6.07
N HIS A 51 -11.25 -1.85 7.00
CA HIS A 51 -11.14 -0.44 7.34
C HIS A 51 -9.70 -0.01 7.66
N PRO A 52 -8.78 -0.01 6.69
CA PRO A 52 -7.37 0.29 6.95
C PRO A 52 -7.17 1.70 7.55
N LEU A 53 -7.99 2.67 7.16
CA LEU A 53 -7.97 4.03 7.72
C LEU A 53 -8.41 4.12 9.20
N GLN A 54 -9.15 3.13 9.69
CA GLN A 54 -9.58 3.03 11.10
C GLN A 54 -8.53 2.33 11.98
N SER A 55 -7.47 1.77 11.39
CA SER A 55 -6.39 1.16 12.16
C SER A 55 -5.70 2.21 13.05
N SER A 56 -5.57 1.89 14.34
CA SER A 56 -4.90 2.75 15.34
C SER A 56 -3.40 2.87 15.10
N VAL A 57 -2.82 2.02 14.25
CA VAL A 57 -1.39 2.04 13.90
C VAL A 57 -1.12 2.59 12.50
N LEU A 58 -2.14 2.95 11.72
CA LEU A 58 -1.91 3.55 10.40
C LEU A 58 -1.24 4.93 10.54
N VAL A 59 -0.10 5.08 9.87
CA VAL A 59 0.63 6.34 9.71
C VAL A 59 0.01 7.15 8.58
N GLY A 60 -0.23 6.52 7.43
CA GLY A 60 -0.82 7.15 6.26
C GLY A 60 -0.80 6.27 5.03
N ALA A 61 -1.26 6.81 3.91
CA ALA A 61 -1.30 6.13 2.62
C ALA A 61 -0.68 7.00 1.52
N ILE A 62 -0.03 6.36 0.55
CA ILE A 62 0.62 7.03 -0.59
C ILE A 62 0.01 6.46 -1.87
N LYS A 63 -0.68 7.29 -2.67
CA LYS A 63 -1.22 6.90 -3.97
C LYS A 63 -0.06 6.69 -4.94
N ILE A 64 -0.01 5.51 -5.54
CA ILE A 64 1.04 5.07 -6.47
C ILE A 64 0.49 4.67 -7.85
N GLY A 65 -0.83 4.57 -8.02
CA GLY A 65 -1.39 4.17 -9.29
C GLY A 65 -2.91 4.21 -9.33
N TYR A 66 -3.43 3.70 -10.44
CA TYR A 66 -4.85 3.48 -10.67
C TYR A 66 -5.04 2.14 -11.37
N ALA A 67 -5.99 1.36 -10.88
CA ALA A 67 -6.49 0.18 -11.55
C ALA A 67 -8.02 0.18 -11.49
N ASP A 68 -8.66 0.01 -12.64
CA ASP A 68 -10.10 -0.08 -12.71
C ASP A 68 -10.60 -1.23 -11.81
N PRO A 69 -11.56 -0.97 -10.88
CA PRO A 69 -12.18 -1.99 -10.03
C PRO A 69 -12.70 -3.23 -10.78
N ALA A 70 -13.09 -3.08 -12.06
CA ALA A 70 -13.49 -4.20 -12.91
C ALA A 70 -12.38 -5.26 -13.07
N HIS A 71 -11.11 -4.85 -13.04
CA HIS A 71 -9.93 -5.70 -13.19
C HIS A 71 -9.40 -6.23 -11.84
N ARG A 72 -10.14 -6.08 -10.74
CA ARG A 72 -9.69 -6.49 -9.38
C ARG A 72 -9.21 -7.94 -9.31
N ARG A 73 -9.81 -8.85 -10.07
CA ARG A 73 -9.44 -10.28 -10.05
C ARG A 73 -8.06 -10.48 -10.69
N THR A 74 -7.84 -9.90 -11.86
CA THR A 74 -6.55 -9.94 -12.56
C THR A 74 -5.45 -9.34 -11.68
N LEU A 75 -5.70 -8.17 -11.09
CA LEU A 75 -4.74 -7.50 -10.20
C LEU A 75 -4.44 -8.34 -8.95
N GLY A 76 -5.46 -8.93 -8.33
CA GLY A 76 -5.29 -9.84 -7.18
C GLY A 76 -4.50 -11.10 -7.53
N THR A 77 -4.80 -11.74 -8.66
CA THR A 77 -4.04 -12.91 -9.14
C THR A 77 -2.58 -12.55 -9.38
N SER A 78 -2.29 -11.46 -10.10
CA SER A 78 -0.91 -11.06 -10.39
C SER A 78 -0.12 -10.66 -9.15
N LEU A 79 -0.76 -10.07 -8.13
CA LEU A 79 -0.12 -9.81 -6.84
C LEU A 79 0.09 -11.09 -6.03
N GLY A 80 -0.81 -12.08 -6.15
CA GLY A 80 -0.65 -13.40 -5.54
C GLY A 80 0.51 -14.22 -6.10
N GLU A 81 0.97 -13.91 -7.31
CA GLU A 81 2.16 -14.51 -7.93
C GLU A 81 3.49 -13.94 -7.38
N VAL A 82 3.44 -12.83 -6.63
CA VAL A 82 4.63 -12.23 -6.02
C VAL A 82 5.09 -13.11 -4.85
N THR A 83 6.25 -13.74 -5.01
CA THR A 83 6.73 -14.72 -4.05
C THR A 83 7.06 -14.10 -2.69
N CYS A 84 6.78 -14.85 -1.62
CA CYS A 84 7.17 -14.51 -0.26
C CYS A 84 8.60 -14.98 0.05
N THR A 85 9.55 -14.67 -0.84
CA THR A 85 10.94 -15.12 -0.75
C THR A 85 11.91 -13.97 -0.99
N SER A 86 13.12 -14.07 -0.45
CA SER A 86 14.18 -13.10 -0.72
C SER A 86 14.46 -13.00 -2.23
N PRO A 87 14.60 -11.78 -2.79
CA PRO A 87 14.90 -11.60 -4.20
C PRO A 87 16.36 -11.97 -4.54
N SER A 88 17.25 -11.96 -3.55
CA SER A 88 18.63 -12.44 -3.66
C SER A 88 19.13 -12.93 -2.29
N PRO A 89 20.23 -13.70 -2.23
CA PRO A 89 20.80 -14.17 -0.97
C PRO A 89 21.17 -13.03 0.01
N ASP A 90 21.56 -11.87 -0.51
CA ASP A 90 22.03 -10.73 0.29
C ASP A 90 20.88 -9.81 0.77
N ILE A 91 19.66 -10.00 0.27
CA ILE A 91 18.51 -9.15 0.59
C ILE A 91 17.49 -9.97 1.39
N PRO A 92 17.35 -9.73 2.72
CA PRO A 92 16.38 -10.46 3.52
C PRO A 92 14.95 -10.11 3.10
N PHE A 93 14.09 -11.12 3.02
CA PHE A 93 12.68 -10.94 2.80
C PHE A 93 12.02 -10.16 3.95
N THR A 94 11.26 -9.12 3.61
CA THR A 94 10.47 -8.32 4.55
C THR A 94 9.20 -7.82 3.87
N CYS A 95 8.20 -7.37 4.64
CA CYS A 95 7.01 -6.72 4.06
C CYS A 95 7.36 -5.52 3.15
N ARG A 96 8.38 -4.75 3.49
CA ARG A 96 8.91 -3.68 2.63
C ARG A 96 9.38 -4.24 1.29
N ILE A 97 10.23 -5.26 1.31
CA ILE A 97 10.75 -5.89 0.09
C ILE A 97 9.62 -6.51 -0.74
N TRP A 98 8.66 -7.20 -0.11
CA TRP A 98 7.49 -7.73 -0.80
C TRP A 98 6.69 -6.62 -1.50
N VAL A 99 6.45 -5.49 -0.83
CA VAL A 99 5.75 -4.34 -1.44
C VAL A 99 6.52 -3.78 -2.63
N LEU A 100 7.85 -3.66 -2.56
CA LEU A 100 8.65 -3.18 -3.69
C LEU A 100 8.62 -4.17 -4.87
N MET A 101 8.62 -5.48 -4.61
CA MET A 101 8.42 -6.51 -5.63
C MET A 101 7.01 -6.42 -6.26
N ALA A 102 5.99 -6.22 -5.43
CA ALA A 102 4.61 -6.02 -5.88
C ALA A 102 4.45 -4.76 -6.74
N VAL A 103 5.13 -3.66 -6.40
CA VAL A 103 5.16 -2.45 -7.22
C VAL A 103 5.78 -2.72 -8.59
N ASN A 104 6.92 -3.43 -8.66
CA ASN A 104 7.50 -3.83 -9.95
C ASN A 104 6.48 -4.65 -10.78
N ARG A 105 5.81 -5.62 -10.15
CA ARG A 105 4.77 -6.41 -10.83
C ARG A 105 3.60 -5.55 -11.35
N LEU A 106 3.17 -4.55 -10.58
CA LEU A 106 2.14 -3.60 -11.01
C LEU A 106 2.62 -2.66 -12.12
N MET A 107 3.92 -2.36 -12.18
CA MET A 107 4.52 -1.63 -13.29
C MET A 107 4.54 -2.47 -14.58
N ASP A 108 4.85 -3.76 -14.49
CA ASP A 108 4.79 -4.68 -15.64
C ASP A 108 3.37 -4.77 -16.24
N LEU A 109 2.34 -4.66 -15.39
CA LEU A 109 0.93 -4.62 -15.81
C LEU A 109 0.47 -3.25 -16.30
N GLY A 110 1.29 -2.21 -16.16
CA GLY A 110 0.94 -0.83 -16.51
C GLY A 110 -0.04 -0.14 -15.54
N ALA A 111 -0.38 -0.76 -14.42
CA ALA A 111 -1.26 -0.20 -13.38
C ALA A 111 -0.56 0.86 -12.51
N VAL A 112 0.77 0.81 -12.46
CA VAL A 112 1.64 1.75 -11.77
C VAL A 112 2.72 2.21 -12.75
N ARG A 113 3.11 3.49 -12.71
CA ARG A 113 4.19 4.02 -13.55
C ARG A 113 5.09 4.90 -12.68
N CYS A 114 6.14 4.33 -12.10
CA CYS A 114 7.08 5.08 -11.28
C CYS A 114 8.43 5.18 -11.97
N ASP A 115 9.07 6.35 -11.86
CA ASP A 115 10.39 6.56 -12.47
C ASP A 115 11.47 5.72 -11.79
N SER A 116 11.30 5.39 -10.50
CA SER A 116 12.20 4.50 -9.76
C SER A 116 11.53 3.91 -8.52
N VAL A 117 11.57 2.58 -8.37
CA VAL A 117 11.11 1.89 -7.15
C VAL A 117 11.96 2.27 -5.93
N LYS A 118 13.27 2.53 -6.13
CA LYS A 118 14.15 3.01 -5.06
C LYS A 118 13.79 4.41 -4.59
N ALA A 119 13.44 5.31 -5.51
CA ALA A 119 13.00 6.65 -5.14
C ALA A 119 11.63 6.61 -4.43
N LEU A 120 10.73 5.72 -4.85
CA LEU A 120 9.46 5.48 -4.17
C LEU A 120 9.65 4.93 -2.75
N GLU A 121 10.60 4.01 -2.54
CA GLU A 121 10.96 3.53 -1.21
C GLU A 121 11.42 4.68 -0.30
N ALA A 122 12.31 5.54 -0.81
CA ALA A 122 12.81 6.70 -0.06
C ALA A 122 11.68 7.70 0.28
N GLU A 123 10.80 7.98 -0.68
CA GLU A 123 9.62 8.84 -0.47
C GLU A 123 8.70 8.27 0.61
N ALA A 124 8.43 6.96 0.57
CA ALA A 124 7.56 6.30 1.54
C ALA A 124 8.15 6.30 2.96
N ILE A 125 9.46 6.10 3.10
CA ILE A 125 10.15 6.21 4.40
C ILE A 125 10.11 7.65 4.93
N ALA A 126 10.39 8.63 4.08
CA ALA A 126 10.38 10.04 4.45
C ALA A 126 8.99 10.47 4.93
N PHE A 127 7.95 10.12 4.17
CA PHE A 127 6.56 10.34 4.56
C PHE A 127 6.21 9.67 5.89
N ALA A 128 6.60 8.40 6.07
CA ALA A 128 6.33 7.67 7.30
C ALA A 128 6.97 8.34 8.53
N ASN A 129 8.22 8.81 8.39
CA ASN A 129 8.95 9.49 9.45
C ASN A 129 8.36 10.86 9.78
N GLN A 130 7.96 11.63 8.77
CA GLN A 130 7.30 12.92 8.95
C GLN A 130 6.00 12.79 9.76
N HIS A 131 5.26 11.70 9.58
CA HIS A 131 3.96 11.46 10.21
C HIS A 131 4.00 10.46 11.37
N ALA A 132 5.20 10.07 11.83
CA ALA A 132 5.36 9.04 12.86
C ALA A 132 4.71 9.41 14.20
N SER A 133 4.69 10.69 14.56
CA SER A 133 4.05 11.21 15.79
C SER A 133 2.52 11.27 15.70
N THR A 134 1.95 11.20 14.50
CA THR A 134 0.50 11.29 14.24
C THR A 134 -0.17 9.93 13.99
N ARG A 135 0.56 8.83 14.21
CA ARG A 135 0.02 7.46 14.21
C ARG A 135 -1.22 7.41 15.11
N GLY A 136 -2.31 6.79 14.67
CA GLY A 136 -3.52 6.71 15.50
C GLY A 136 -4.43 7.95 15.49
N VAL A 137 -3.92 9.14 15.15
CA VAL A 137 -4.68 10.41 15.09
C VAL A 137 -5.30 10.74 13.70
N PRO A 138 -6.63 10.94 13.60
CA PRO A 138 -7.28 11.50 12.40
C PRO A 138 -7.04 13.01 12.23
N PRO A 139 -7.07 13.56 11.01
CA PRO A 139 -7.23 12.85 9.74
C PRO A 139 -5.94 12.14 9.32
N ARG A 140 -6.08 10.92 8.77
CA ARG A 140 -4.95 10.16 8.23
C ARG A 140 -4.39 10.86 7.00
N PRO A 141 -3.08 11.14 6.95
CA PRO A 141 -2.49 11.76 5.77
C PRO A 141 -2.55 10.79 4.58
N ILE A 142 -2.98 11.32 3.44
CA ILE A 142 -2.93 10.66 2.14
C ILE A 142 -2.04 11.52 1.24
N LEU A 143 -0.95 10.95 0.76
CA LEU A 143 -0.02 11.57 -0.16
C LEU A 143 -0.28 11.04 -1.58
N ARG A 144 -0.08 11.87 -2.61
CA ARG A 144 0.10 11.38 -3.98
C ARG A 144 1.60 11.31 -4.24
N SER A 145 2.11 10.15 -4.65
CA SER A 145 3.53 10.00 -4.93
C SER A 145 3.98 11.01 -5.99
N THR A 146 5.13 11.64 -5.77
CA THR A 146 5.80 12.52 -6.72
C THR A 146 6.69 11.76 -7.68
N VAL A 147 7.00 10.50 -7.36
CA VAL A 147 7.83 9.58 -8.15
C VAL A 147 7.00 8.78 -9.16
N CYS A 148 5.71 8.59 -8.87
CA CYS A 148 4.79 7.86 -9.72
C CYS A 148 3.87 8.80 -10.51
N LYS A 149 3.61 8.45 -11.76
CA LYS A 149 2.77 9.18 -12.72
C LYS A 149 1.42 8.49 -12.81
N PHE A 150 0.34 9.28 -12.79
CA PHE A 150 -1.05 8.82 -12.84
C PHE A 150 -1.85 9.65 -13.82
#